data_AF-A0A176U8H7-F1
#
_entry.id   AF-A0A176U8H7-F1
#
_cell.length_a   1.000
_cell.length_b   1.000
_cell.length_c   1.000
_cell.angle_alpha   90.00
_cell.angle_beta   90.00
_cell.angle_gamma   90.00
#
_symmetry.space_group_name_H-M   'P 1'
#
loop_
_entity.id
_entity.type
_entity.pdbx_description
1 polymer ?
#
loop_
_entity_poly.entity_id
_entity_poly.type
_entity_poly.pdbx_seq_one_letter_code
_entity_poly.pdbx_strand_id
1 'polypeptide(L)'
;MGENFSVLRAEAATDSITLYWERPQGRVGTTYEIFLKDIKAEKDDMEDTKGVKSVSPAKASFIPVGTTQKTHYTIEGLSADTEYEVIIKAAYMTIIHQETITIHTSKQSTVIDITKAPYNAVGDGKKLNTKAIQSAIDDCPKDGCVMIPSGTFMTGALRLHSNMELYLAKGAILQGTSNPEDYLPRIWSRFEGTEMECYSSLLNIGALDPNGNHRADYESMFACKNVAIRGKGTIASGGRVLAERIIASETENLKDYLASLGDKIKECEKPETIPARVRPRLINMSNCKNVELAGVTLRDGACWNIHMIYCDHVVTHGYTFYSHGIWNGDGWDPDSSLDCVIFDCVFNTGDDSVSIKSGKNPQGNEVNIPTKGVRVFDCRCTMGHGITIGSEMSGGVEDVKIWDCDMEAALCGFEIKGTAKRGGYVKEIHVYDSVFPRVLMHSVGYNDDGIAGPDQPYFTDCTFDNLRLTGTYQDHEAAWHECNAIELCGFDKPGHEIKRVKFSDIRFGKEGADTAGHISIKRCEDVSLNF
;
A
#
# COMPACT_ATOMS: atom_id res chain seq x y z
N MET A 1 -30.53 -4.29 13.37
CA MET A 1 -30.95 -3.44 12.25
C MET A 1 -30.11 -2.19 12.30
N GLY A 2 -29.40 -1.89 11.21
CA GLY A 2 -28.52 -0.74 11.07
C GLY A 2 -27.05 -1.07 11.32
N GLU A 3 -26.37 -1.72 10.36
CA GLU A 3 -24.93 -1.51 10.16
C GLU A 3 -24.68 -1.30 8.68
N ASN A 4 -23.90 -0.24 8.44
CA ASN A 4 -23.94 0.63 7.29
C ASN A 4 -23.08 0.08 6.15
N PHE A 5 -23.55 0.26 4.92
CA PHE A 5 -22.70 0.41 3.74
C PHE A 5 -21.93 1.73 3.92
N SER A 6 -20.92 1.75 4.78
CA SER A 6 -20.53 3.01 5.44
C SER A 6 -19.58 3.87 4.64
N VAL A 7 -18.94 3.34 3.60
CA VAL A 7 -17.92 4.10 2.87
C VAL A 7 -17.85 3.70 1.40
N LEU A 8 -18.84 4.09 0.60
CA LEU A 8 -18.67 4.11 -0.86
C LEU A 8 -17.67 5.21 -1.22
N ARG A 9 -16.59 4.84 -1.89
CA ARG A 9 -15.53 5.73 -2.35
C ARG A 9 -15.25 5.49 -3.83
N ALA A 10 -14.55 6.43 -4.44
CA ALA A 10 -14.24 6.33 -5.85
C ALA A 10 -13.01 7.16 -6.24
N GLU A 11 -12.18 6.61 -7.12
CA GLU A 11 -11.11 7.33 -7.80
C GLU A 11 -11.52 7.63 -9.25
N ALA A 12 -11.21 8.85 -9.71
CA ALA A 12 -11.54 9.30 -11.05
C ALA A 12 -10.29 9.46 -11.92
N ALA A 13 -10.24 8.69 -13.01
CA ALA A 13 -9.35 8.98 -14.12
C ALA A 13 -10.05 9.92 -15.12
N THR A 14 -9.37 10.16 -16.24
CA THR A 14 -9.88 10.99 -17.33
C THR A 14 -11.00 10.30 -18.10
N ASP A 15 -10.97 8.96 -18.16
CA ASP A 15 -11.89 8.13 -18.94
C ASP A 15 -12.49 6.97 -18.13
N SER A 16 -12.30 6.96 -16.81
CA SER A 16 -12.84 5.92 -15.94
C SER A 16 -13.11 6.40 -14.52
N ILE A 17 -13.96 5.66 -13.82
CA ILE A 17 -14.23 5.79 -12.39
C ILE A 17 -14.05 4.41 -11.76
N THR A 18 -13.17 4.30 -10.77
CA THR A 18 -12.99 3.09 -9.96
C THR A 18 -13.69 3.25 -8.62
N LEU A 19 -14.77 2.51 -8.43
CA LEU A 19 -15.57 2.47 -7.20
C LEU A 19 -15.04 1.40 -6.26
N TYR A 20 -15.07 1.67 -4.95
CA TYR A 20 -14.74 0.69 -3.93
C TYR A 20 -15.49 0.96 -2.63
N TRP A 21 -15.75 -0.08 -1.86
CA TRP A 21 -16.54 0.00 -0.63
C TRP A 21 -16.17 -1.12 0.35
N GLU A 22 -16.60 -0.98 1.60
CA GLU A 22 -16.45 -2.05 2.59
C GLU A 22 -17.55 -3.10 2.43
N ARG A 23 -17.20 -4.39 2.48
CA ARG A 23 -18.19 -5.47 2.53
C ARG A 23 -18.93 -5.44 3.87
N PRO A 24 -20.27 -5.55 3.90
CA PRO A 24 -20.98 -5.80 5.15
C PRO A 24 -20.59 -7.16 5.74
N GLN A 25 -20.17 -7.18 7.00
CA GLN A 25 -19.73 -8.40 7.69
C GLN A 25 -20.80 -9.51 7.65
N GLY A 26 -20.37 -10.76 7.46
CA GLY A 26 -21.25 -11.93 7.41
C GLY A 26 -22.11 -12.04 6.14
N ARG A 27 -21.77 -11.31 5.07
CA ARG A 27 -22.52 -11.32 3.79
C ARG A 27 -21.66 -11.72 2.59
N VAL A 28 -20.78 -12.71 2.77
CA VAL A 28 -20.02 -13.33 1.68
C VAL A 28 -20.96 -13.83 0.59
N GLY A 29 -20.66 -13.52 -0.67
CA GLY A 29 -21.52 -13.86 -1.82
C GLY A 29 -22.55 -12.78 -2.19
N THR A 30 -22.52 -11.62 -1.53
CA THR A 30 -23.27 -10.44 -1.98
C THR A 30 -22.88 -10.07 -3.41
N THR A 31 -23.88 -9.91 -4.26
CA THR A 31 -23.75 -9.36 -5.62
C THR A 31 -24.11 -7.88 -5.60
N TYR A 32 -23.34 -7.08 -6.34
CA TYR A 32 -23.52 -5.65 -6.46
C TYR A 32 -23.90 -5.33 -7.90
N GLU A 33 -24.98 -4.58 -8.09
CA GLU A 33 -25.42 -4.05 -9.38
C GLU A 33 -25.07 -2.56 -9.44
N ILE A 34 -24.38 -2.15 -10.51
CA ILE A 34 -23.88 -0.79 -10.69
C ILE A 34 -24.65 -0.12 -11.81
N PHE A 35 -25.12 1.10 -11.55
CA PHE A 35 -25.80 1.93 -12.51
C PHE A 35 -25.14 3.30 -12.59
N LEU A 36 -25.11 3.88 -13.78
CA LEU A 36 -24.49 5.17 -14.06
C LEU A 36 -25.51 6.12 -14.67
N LYS A 37 -25.38 7.41 -14.37
CA LYS A 37 -26.09 8.50 -15.03
C LYS A 37 -25.11 9.63 -15.34
N ASP A 38 -25.08 10.09 -16.59
CA ASP A 38 -24.39 11.32 -17.00
C ASP A 38 -25.29 12.53 -16.68
N ILE A 39 -24.78 13.48 -15.89
CA ILE A 39 -25.56 14.64 -15.44
C ILE A 39 -25.58 15.76 -16.50
N LYS A 40 -24.57 15.86 -17.36
CA LYS A 40 -24.48 16.92 -18.40
C LYS A 40 -25.41 16.66 -19.58
N ALA A 41 -25.58 15.39 -19.97
CA ALA A 41 -26.53 15.02 -21.03
C ALA A 41 -27.97 15.51 -20.75
N GLU A 42 -28.33 15.72 -19.48
CA GLU A 42 -29.65 16.22 -19.07
C GLU A 42 -29.84 17.74 -19.28
N LYS A 43 -28.76 18.54 -19.32
CA LYS A 43 -28.84 20.00 -19.49
C LYS A 43 -28.87 20.42 -20.97
N ASP A 44 -28.10 19.76 -21.82
CA ASP A 44 -28.05 20.06 -23.25
C ASP A 44 -29.37 19.69 -23.97
N ASP A 45 -30.04 18.61 -23.53
CA ASP A 45 -31.38 18.22 -24.01
C ASP A 45 -32.48 19.23 -23.63
N MET A 46 -32.28 20.09 -22.63
CA MET A 46 -33.25 21.12 -22.25
C MET A 46 -33.09 22.43 -23.04
N GLU A 47 -31.88 22.79 -23.50
CA GLU A 47 -31.66 24.05 -24.25
C GLU A 47 -32.07 23.97 -25.72
N ASP A 48 -32.06 22.79 -26.35
CA ASP A 48 -32.38 22.62 -27.79
C ASP A 48 -33.90 22.57 -28.10
N THR A 49 -34.78 22.65 -27.09
CA THR A 49 -36.24 22.52 -27.27
C THR A 49 -36.99 23.83 -27.58
N LYS A 50 -36.30 24.94 -27.88
CA LYS A 50 -36.95 26.22 -28.24
C LYS A 50 -37.50 26.30 -29.68
N GLY A 51 -37.44 25.22 -30.47
CA GLY A 51 -38.01 25.22 -31.82
C GLY A 51 -38.39 23.84 -32.35
N VAL A 52 -39.69 23.53 -32.29
CA VAL A 52 -40.42 22.51 -33.10
C VAL A 52 -40.49 21.06 -32.55
N LYS A 53 -41.74 20.69 -32.20
CA LYS A 53 -42.43 19.38 -32.11
C LYS A 53 -41.66 18.07 -31.83
N SER A 54 -41.87 17.60 -30.60
CA SER A 54 -42.12 16.21 -30.18
C SER A 54 -41.23 15.11 -30.75
N VAL A 55 -40.08 14.92 -30.12
CA VAL A 55 -39.57 13.60 -29.76
C VAL A 55 -39.49 13.59 -28.23
N SER A 56 -39.93 12.52 -27.58
CA SER A 56 -39.83 12.41 -26.12
C SER A 56 -38.37 12.60 -25.71
N PRO A 57 -38.03 13.50 -24.78
CA PRO A 57 -36.69 13.51 -24.23
C PRO A 57 -36.52 12.17 -23.53
N ALA A 58 -35.56 11.37 -23.96
CA ALA A 58 -35.13 10.26 -23.14
C ALA A 58 -34.49 10.90 -21.91
N LYS A 59 -35.30 11.13 -20.85
CA LYS A 59 -34.79 11.46 -19.52
C LYS A 59 -33.59 10.55 -19.29
N ALA A 60 -32.41 11.10 -19.05
CA ALA A 60 -31.23 10.31 -18.76
C ALA A 60 -31.51 9.50 -17.48
N SER A 61 -32.05 8.30 -17.67
CA SER A 61 -32.29 7.33 -16.61
C SER A 61 -31.00 6.60 -16.36
N PHE A 62 -30.76 6.25 -15.10
CA PHE A 62 -29.67 5.34 -14.74
C PHE A 62 -29.61 4.13 -15.67
N ILE A 63 -28.47 3.97 -16.34
CA ILE A 63 -28.20 2.80 -17.17
C ILE A 63 -27.42 1.76 -16.36
N PRO A 64 -27.77 0.47 -16.45
CA PRO A 64 -26.94 -0.57 -15.84
C PRO A 64 -25.58 -0.62 -16.55
N VAL A 65 -24.50 -0.54 -15.78
CA VAL A 65 -23.12 -0.62 -16.33
C VAL A 65 -22.46 -1.95 -16.02
N GLY A 66 -22.88 -2.65 -14.96
CA GLY A 66 -22.44 -4.01 -14.72
C GLY A 66 -22.83 -4.58 -13.35
N THR A 67 -22.34 -5.78 -13.08
CA THR A 67 -22.48 -6.47 -11.80
C THR A 67 -21.15 -7.06 -11.35
N THR A 68 -20.97 -7.21 -10.04
CA THR A 68 -19.76 -7.81 -9.45
C THR A 68 -20.09 -8.48 -8.11
N GLN A 69 -19.26 -9.41 -7.67
CA GLN A 69 -19.26 -9.91 -6.29
C GLN A 69 -18.08 -9.38 -5.47
N LYS A 70 -17.16 -8.67 -6.12
CA LYS A 70 -16.06 -7.95 -5.46
C LYS A 70 -16.59 -6.68 -4.82
N THR A 71 -15.82 -6.11 -3.89
CA THR A 71 -16.13 -4.80 -3.29
C THR A 71 -15.48 -3.63 -4.00
N HIS A 72 -15.25 -3.79 -5.30
CA HIS A 72 -14.81 -2.74 -6.19
C HIS A 72 -15.33 -2.99 -7.61
N TYR A 73 -15.40 -1.92 -8.40
CA TYR A 73 -15.82 -1.95 -9.79
C TYR A 73 -15.30 -0.73 -10.55
N THR A 74 -14.68 -0.95 -11.71
CA THR A 74 -14.23 0.14 -12.59
C THR A 74 -15.18 0.31 -13.77
N ILE A 75 -15.72 1.52 -13.91
CA ILE A 75 -16.49 1.96 -15.07
C ILE A 75 -15.51 2.61 -16.04
N GLU A 76 -15.31 2.04 -17.22
CA GLU A 76 -14.42 2.56 -18.26
C GLU A 76 -15.20 3.27 -19.39
N GLY A 77 -14.49 3.98 -20.25
CA GLY A 77 -15.05 4.59 -21.47
C GLY A 77 -15.87 5.85 -21.22
N LEU A 78 -15.59 6.55 -20.11
CA LEU A 78 -16.25 7.78 -19.72
C LEU A 78 -15.65 8.99 -20.43
N SER A 79 -16.44 10.05 -20.52
CA SER A 79 -15.98 11.34 -21.03
C SER A 79 -15.15 12.04 -19.96
N ALA A 80 -14.05 12.67 -20.36
CA ALA A 80 -13.26 13.52 -19.47
C ALA A 80 -14.05 14.76 -19.02
N ASP A 81 -13.66 15.34 -17.89
CA ASP A 81 -14.28 16.54 -17.31
C ASP A 81 -15.83 16.46 -17.24
N THR A 82 -16.36 15.29 -16.90
CA THR A 82 -17.80 15.01 -16.88
C THR A 82 -18.24 14.51 -15.51
N GLU A 83 -19.36 15.06 -15.03
CA GLU A 83 -19.96 14.69 -13.75
C GLU A 83 -20.95 13.54 -13.95
N TYR A 84 -20.79 12.51 -13.12
CA TYR A 84 -21.58 11.31 -13.14
C TYR A 84 -22.21 11.05 -11.78
N GLU A 85 -23.43 10.52 -11.79
CA GLU A 85 -24.08 9.93 -10.62
C GLU A 85 -24.02 8.41 -10.76
N VAL A 86 -23.54 7.72 -9.73
CA VAL A 86 -23.39 6.26 -9.72
C VAL A 86 -24.22 5.68 -8.58
N ILE A 87 -25.06 4.68 -8.88
CA ILE A 87 -25.79 3.90 -7.88
C ILE A 87 -25.16 2.52 -7.77
N ILE A 88 -24.95 2.06 -6.54
CA ILE A 88 -24.62 0.66 -6.24
C ILE A 88 -25.75 0.05 -5.43
N LYS A 89 -26.29 -1.07 -5.92
CA LYS A 89 -27.29 -1.87 -5.20
C LYS A 89 -26.67 -3.18 -4.76
N ALA A 90 -26.70 -3.46 -3.47
CA ALA A 90 -26.22 -4.72 -2.93
C ALA A 90 -27.36 -5.72 -2.75
N ALA A 91 -27.16 -6.94 -3.23
CA ALA A 91 -28.12 -8.04 -3.20
C ALA A 91 -27.42 -9.33 -2.73
N TYR A 92 -27.91 -9.92 -1.64
CA TYR A 92 -27.44 -11.23 -1.13
C TYR A 92 -28.52 -12.31 -1.32
N MET A 93 -29.78 -11.96 -1.03
CA MET A 93 -30.97 -12.77 -1.30
C MET A 93 -32.14 -11.87 -1.74
N THR A 94 -32.25 -10.71 -1.09
CA THR A 94 -33.01 -9.54 -1.54
C THR A 94 -32.04 -8.37 -1.73
N ILE A 95 -32.51 -7.27 -2.31
CA ILE A 95 -31.80 -5.99 -2.18
C ILE A 95 -31.74 -5.67 -0.70
N ILE A 96 -30.52 -5.53 -0.20
CA ILE A 96 -30.23 -5.31 1.21
C ILE A 96 -29.73 -3.88 1.46
N HIS A 97 -29.26 -3.19 0.41
CA HIS A 97 -28.74 -1.84 0.50
C HIS A 97 -28.64 -1.16 -0.87
N GLN A 98 -28.70 0.18 -0.89
CA GLN A 98 -28.41 1.01 -2.05
C GLN A 98 -27.70 2.31 -1.61
N GLU A 99 -26.55 2.62 -2.21
CA GLU A 99 -25.86 3.91 -2.07
C GLU A 99 -25.78 4.64 -3.41
N THR A 100 -25.59 5.96 -3.35
CA THR A 100 -25.37 6.83 -4.51
C THR A 100 -24.17 7.74 -4.28
N ILE A 101 -23.30 7.90 -5.27
CA ILE A 101 -22.17 8.84 -5.25
C ILE A 101 -22.18 9.70 -6.50
N THR A 102 -21.85 10.98 -6.35
CA THR A 102 -21.57 11.88 -7.47
C THR A 102 -20.07 12.06 -7.58
N ILE A 103 -19.53 11.88 -8.77
CA ILE A 103 -18.09 11.96 -9.03
C ILE A 103 -17.83 12.58 -10.41
N HIS A 104 -16.72 13.29 -10.52
CA HIS A 104 -16.31 14.01 -11.71
C HIS A 104 -15.04 13.35 -12.27
N THR A 105 -15.10 12.90 -13.53
CA THR A 105 -13.89 12.45 -14.24
C THR A 105 -12.87 13.57 -14.35
N SER A 106 -11.60 13.21 -14.21
CA SER A 106 -10.50 14.18 -14.21
C SER A 106 -10.38 14.91 -15.54
N LYS A 107 -9.87 16.14 -15.50
CA LYS A 107 -9.42 16.86 -16.70
C LYS A 107 -8.08 16.27 -17.16
N GLN A 108 -7.87 16.15 -18.46
CA GLN A 108 -6.53 15.98 -19.02
C GLN A 108 -6.18 17.21 -19.85
N SER A 109 -5.26 18.03 -19.34
CA SER A 109 -4.89 19.27 -20.02
C SER A 109 -3.90 19.01 -21.15
N THR A 110 -2.92 18.14 -20.94
CA THR A 110 -1.82 17.87 -21.89
C THR A 110 -1.21 16.49 -21.61
N VAL A 111 -0.85 15.77 -22.68
CA VAL A 111 -0.07 14.52 -22.60
C VAL A 111 1.33 14.77 -23.17
N ILE A 112 2.36 14.60 -22.35
CA ILE A 112 3.76 14.69 -22.72
C ILE A 112 4.31 13.28 -22.97
N ASP A 113 4.56 12.96 -24.25
CA ASP A 113 5.28 11.75 -24.64
C ASP A 113 6.79 11.98 -24.53
N ILE A 114 7.45 11.25 -23.63
CA ILE A 114 8.89 11.41 -23.36
C ILE A 114 9.79 11.15 -24.58
N THR A 115 9.29 10.46 -25.62
CA THR A 115 10.05 10.17 -26.84
C THR A 115 10.01 11.30 -27.86
N LYS A 116 9.12 12.28 -27.69
CA LYS A 116 9.00 13.43 -28.59
C LYS A 116 9.94 14.55 -28.18
N ALA A 117 10.19 15.46 -29.13
CA ALA A 117 10.93 16.69 -28.83
C ALA A 117 10.15 17.53 -27.81
N PRO A 118 10.83 18.18 -26.85
CA PRO A 118 12.30 18.30 -26.74
C PRO A 118 13.01 17.15 -25.99
N TYR A 119 12.27 16.23 -25.35
CA TYR A 119 12.83 15.26 -24.41
C TYR A 119 13.63 14.14 -25.08
N ASN A 120 13.12 13.60 -26.20
CA ASN A 120 13.80 12.59 -27.03
C ASN A 120 14.40 11.41 -26.23
N ALA A 121 13.66 10.92 -25.22
CA ALA A 121 14.03 9.74 -24.46
C ALA A 121 14.06 8.51 -25.37
N VAL A 122 15.01 7.60 -25.15
CA VAL A 122 15.25 6.42 -25.98
C VAL A 122 14.99 5.16 -25.17
N GLY A 123 13.98 4.39 -25.59
CA GLY A 123 13.54 3.16 -24.94
C GLY A 123 14.34 1.91 -25.33
N ASP A 124 15.67 2.01 -25.45
CA ASP A 124 16.55 0.93 -25.92
C ASP A 124 17.14 0.03 -24.80
N GLY A 125 16.81 0.32 -23.54
CA GLY A 125 17.33 -0.36 -22.36
C GLY A 125 18.82 -0.08 -22.08
N LYS A 126 19.42 0.92 -22.74
CA LYS A 126 20.86 1.23 -22.63
C LYS A 126 21.12 2.70 -22.34
N LYS A 127 20.45 3.60 -23.06
CA LYS A 127 20.62 5.04 -22.86
C LYS A 127 20.05 5.45 -21.52
N LEU A 128 20.85 6.16 -20.71
CA LEU A 128 20.35 6.79 -19.50
C LEU A 128 19.47 7.99 -19.87
N ASN A 129 18.20 7.92 -19.49
CA ASN A 129 17.16 8.89 -19.84
C ASN A 129 16.79 9.84 -18.70
N THR A 130 17.49 9.79 -17.57
CA THR A 130 17.12 10.54 -16.35
C THR A 130 16.87 12.01 -16.60
N LYS A 131 17.77 12.70 -17.31
CA LYS A 131 17.57 14.11 -17.65
C LYS A 131 16.37 14.33 -18.57
N ALA A 132 16.18 13.49 -19.57
CA ALA A 132 15.07 13.61 -20.52
C ALA A 132 13.72 13.39 -19.84
N ILE A 133 13.61 12.36 -18.99
CA ILE A 133 12.38 12.04 -18.27
C ILE A 133 12.11 13.08 -17.19
N GLN A 134 13.14 13.50 -16.44
CA GLN A 134 12.97 14.54 -15.43
C GLN A 134 12.53 15.86 -16.06
N SER A 135 13.09 16.27 -17.20
CA SER A 135 12.60 17.46 -17.91
C SER A 135 11.14 17.34 -18.34
N ALA A 136 10.70 16.16 -18.80
CA ALA A 136 9.28 15.94 -19.13
C ALA A 136 8.37 16.02 -17.90
N ILE A 137 8.86 15.57 -16.74
CA ILE A 137 8.17 15.73 -15.46
C ILE A 137 8.12 17.20 -15.08
N ASP A 138 9.24 17.91 -15.10
CA ASP A 138 9.33 19.33 -14.70
C ASP A 138 8.45 20.24 -15.59
N ASP A 139 8.36 19.92 -16.88
CA ASP A 139 7.54 20.65 -17.86
C ASP A 139 6.05 20.21 -17.84
N CYS A 140 5.68 19.21 -17.03
CA CYS A 140 4.31 18.73 -16.96
C CYS A 140 3.40 19.79 -16.32
N PRO A 141 2.39 20.30 -17.05
CA PRO A 141 1.50 21.30 -16.47
C PRO A 141 0.59 20.67 -15.42
N LYS A 142 -0.09 21.54 -14.66
CA LYS A 142 -1.18 21.12 -13.78
C LYS A 142 -2.22 20.30 -14.57
N ASP A 143 -2.62 19.18 -13.97
CA ASP A 143 -3.56 18.20 -14.50
C ASP A 143 -3.09 17.58 -15.84
N GLY A 144 -1.77 17.64 -16.08
CA GLY A 144 -1.08 17.03 -17.22
C GLY A 144 -0.63 15.60 -16.94
N CYS A 145 -0.24 14.90 -18.00
CA CYS A 145 0.19 13.51 -17.96
C CYS A 145 1.54 13.35 -18.67
N VAL A 146 2.54 12.80 -17.97
CA VAL A 146 3.78 12.32 -18.58
C VAL A 146 3.59 10.86 -18.96
N MET A 147 3.63 10.57 -20.27
CA MET A 147 3.42 9.25 -20.83
C MET A 147 4.75 8.60 -21.19
N ILE A 148 4.98 7.42 -20.61
CA ILE A 148 6.08 6.51 -20.95
C ILE A 148 5.52 5.47 -21.94
N PRO A 149 5.89 5.51 -23.23
CA PRO A 149 5.39 4.57 -24.22
C PRO A 149 6.09 3.21 -24.09
N SER A 150 5.71 2.25 -24.94
CA SER A 150 6.40 0.96 -24.99
C SER A 150 7.89 1.13 -25.31
N GLY A 151 8.72 0.38 -24.58
CA GLY A 151 10.18 0.46 -24.63
C GLY A 151 10.79 0.37 -23.22
N THR A 152 12.11 0.16 -23.15
CA THR A 152 12.82 0.10 -21.87
C THR A 152 13.64 1.38 -21.67
N PHE A 153 13.27 2.19 -20.69
CA PHE A 153 13.88 3.49 -20.42
C PHE A 153 14.72 3.40 -19.15
N MET A 154 16.05 3.31 -19.32
CA MET A 154 16.98 3.32 -18.18
C MET A 154 16.97 4.70 -17.51
N THR A 155 16.94 4.75 -16.18
CA THR A 155 17.01 6.00 -15.42
C THR A 155 17.60 5.80 -14.02
N GLY A 156 18.24 6.82 -13.46
CA GLY A 156 18.35 7.06 -12.03
C GLY A 156 17.07 7.62 -11.41
N ALA A 157 17.22 8.21 -10.23
CA ALA A 157 16.12 8.79 -9.46
C ALA A 157 15.38 9.90 -10.21
N LEU A 158 14.06 9.91 -10.08
CA LEU A 158 13.14 10.91 -10.61
C LEU A 158 12.30 11.53 -9.48
N ARG A 159 11.86 12.77 -9.67
CA ARG A 159 11.06 13.54 -8.71
C ARG A 159 9.78 14.00 -9.36
N LEU A 160 8.65 13.54 -8.85
CA LEU A 160 7.32 13.96 -9.30
C LEU A 160 6.88 15.19 -8.50
N HIS A 161 5.97 15.97 -9.06
CA HIS A 161 5.38 17.15 -8.40
C HIS A 161 3.85 17.06 -8.36
N SER A 162 3.22 18.01 -7.67
CA SER A 162 1.76 18.01 -7.48
C SER A 162 0.98 18.15 -8.79
N ASN A 163 -0.24 17.62 -8.82
CA ASN A 163 -1.21 17.73 -9.91
C ASN A 163 -0.71 17.18 -11.25
N MET A 164 -0.14 15.98 -11.25
CA MET A 164 0.32 15.32 -12.46
C MET A 164 -0.01 13.84 -12.46
N GLU A 165 -0.04 13.26 -13.65
CA GLU A 165 -0.07 11.83 -13.87
C GLU A 165 1.25 11.36 -14.49
N LEU A 166 1.76 10.23 -14.02
CA LEU A 166 2.78 9.44 -14.71
C LEU A 166 2.09 8.18 -15.26
N TYR A 167 1.92 8.11 -16.58
CA TYR A 167 1.25 6.99 -17.23
C TYR A 167 2.25 6.06 -17.93
N LEU A 168 2.26 4.78 -17.54
CA LEU A 168 3.09 3.75 -18.17
C LEU A 168 2.25 2.92 -19.14
N ALA A 169 2.45 3.13 -20.44
CA ALA A 169 1.75 2.35 -21.46
C ALA A 169 2.08 0.86 -21.37
N LYS A 170 1.20 0.02 -21.92
CA LYS A 170 1.47 -1.42 -22.03
C LYS A 170 2.81 -1.65 -22.75
N GLY A 171 3.70 -2.43 -22.13
CA GLY A 171 5.03 -2.71 -22.66
C GLY A 171 6.07 -1.61 -22.42
N ALA A 172 5.73 -0.57 -21.64
CA ALA A 172 6.70 0.37 -21.10
C ALA A 172 7.44 -0.26 -19.91
N ILE A 173 8.75 -0.07 -19.82
CA ILE A 173 9.56 -0.44 -18.66
C ILE A 173 10.39 0.79 -18.26
N LEU A 174 10.06 1.39 -17.11
CA LEU A 174 10.91 2.37 -16.45
C LEU A 174 11.92 1.62 -15.58
N GLN A 175 13.18 1.58 -16.01
CA GLN A 175 14.20 0.71 -15.43
C GLN A 175 15.26 1.52 -14.67
N GLY A 176 15.28 1.38 -13.35
CA GLY A 176 16.32 1.88 -12.48
C GLY A 176 17.69 1.25 -12.79
N THR A 177 18.76 2.04 -12.71
CA THR A 177 20.11 1.51 -12.85
C THR A 177 20.56 0.74 -11.61
N SER A 178 21.70 0.05 -11.70
CA SER A 178 22.36 -0.55 -10.54
C SER A 178 23.54 0.30 -10.03
N ASN A 179 23.63 1.57 -10.44
CA ASN A 179 24.72 2.46 -10.06
C ASN A 179 24.26 3.37 -8.89
N PRO A 180 24.87 3.27 -7.69
CA PRO A 180 24.49 4.10 -6.54
C PRO A 180 24.47 5.62 -6.81
N GLU A 181 25.37 6.12 -7.64
CA GLU A 181 25.48 7.55 -7.97
C GLU A 181 24.24 8.09 -8.68
N ASP A 182 23.50 7.25 -9.41
CA ASP A 182 22.29 7.65 -10.11
C ASP A 182 21.10 7.89 -9.14
N TYR A 183 21.29 7.59 -7.85
CA TYR A 183 20.32 7.79 -6.77
C TYR A 183 20.78 8.89 -5.78
N LEU A 184 21.78 9.69 -6.17
CA LEU A 184 22.17 10.90 -5.48
C LEU A 184 21.48 12.15 -6.08
N PRO A 185 21.28 13.23 -5.29
CA PRO A 185 21.62 13.36 -3.88
C PRO A 185 20.72 12.49 -2.99
N ARG A 186 21.15 12.25 -1.75
CA ARG A 186 20.28 11.65 -0.74
C ARG A 186 19.10 12.57 -0.43
N ILE A 187 18.04 11.98 0.12
CA ILE A 187 16.85 12.68 0.58
C ILE A 187 16.54 12.27 2.02
N TRP A 188 15.90 13.19 2.76
CA TRP A 188 15.26 12.81 4.01
C TRP A 188 14.11 11.85 3.73
N SER A 189 14.17 10.70 4.40
CA SER A 189 13.21 9.61 4.34
C SER A 189 13.21 8.94 5.72
N ARG A 190 12.74 7.70 5.82
CA ARG A 190 12.75 6.89 7.04
C ARG A 190 13.19 5.49 6.70
N PHE A 191 14.12 4.87 7.42
CA PHE A 191 14.50 3.47 7.23
C PHE A 191 14.40 2.71 8.54
N GLU A 192 13.77 1.53 8.52
CA GLU A 192 13.46 0.73 9.72
C GLU A 192 12.90 1.58 10.86
N GLY A 193 11.98 2.49 10.51
CA GLY A 193 11.27 3.35 11.46
C GLY A 193 12.01 4.58 11.96
N THR A 194 13.26 4.84 11.54
CA THR A 194 14.04 6.04 11.92
C THR A 194 14.17 7.01 10.75
N GLU A 195 13.86 8.29 10.98
CA GLU A 195 14.06 9.35 10.00
C GLU A 195 15.55 9.63 9.79
N MET A 196 15.97 9.62 8.53
CA MET A 196 17.37 9.80 8.15
C MET A 196 17.51 10.07 6.65
N GLU A 197 18.71 10.48 6.23
CA GLU A 197 19.06 10.57 4.82
C GLU A 197 19.26 9.19 4.19
N CYS A 198 18.47 8.88 3.17
CA CYS A 198 18.59 7.69 2.34
C CYS A 198 18.99 8.09 0.91
N TYR A 199 19.55 7.16 0.12
CA TYR A 199 19.62 7.35 -1.34
C TYR A 199 18.22 7.64 -1.87
N SER A 200 18.12 8.55 -2.85
CA SER A 200 16.85 8.84 -3.52
C SER A 200 16.24 7.56 -4.05
N SER A 201 14.93 7.38 -3.92
CA SER A 201 14.21 6.27 -4.54
C SER A 201 14.19 6.41 -6.06
N LEU A 202 13.80 5.35 -6.78
CA LEU A 202 13.61 5.47 -8.23
C LEU A 202 12.57 6.55 -8.55
N LEU A 203 11.42 6.51 -7.88
CA LEU A 203 10.43 7.59 -7.89
C LEU A 203 10.31 8.21 -6.49
N ASN A 204 10.34 9.55 -6.44
CA ASN A 204 10.22 10.32 -5.21
C ASN A 204 9.05 11.30 -5.36
N ILE A 205 8.13 11.26 -4.40
CA ILE A 205 6.94 12.11 -4.35
C ILE A 205 6.93 12.80 -2.99
N GLY A 206 6.86 14.13 -3.00
CA GLY A 206 6.92 14.93 -1.79
C GLY A 206 8.31 14.93 -1.13
N ALA A 207 8.35 15.33 0.14
CA ALA A 207 9.59 15.49 0.91
C ALA A 207 9.30 15.43 2.42
N LEU A 208 10.28 14.98 3.19
CA LEU A 208 10.32 15.17 4.64
C LEU A 208 11.13 16.41 5.00
N ASP A 209 10.62 17.24 5.92
CA ASP A 209 11.39 18.30 6.55
C ASP A 209 12.06 17.74 7.82
N PRO A 210 13.41 17.68 7.89
CA PRO A 210 14.11 17.24 9.09
C PRO A 210 13.94 18.15 10.30
N ASN A 211 13.45 19.38 10.11
CA ASN A 211 13.25 20.34 11.20
C ASN A 211 11.91 20.16 11.92
N GLY A 212 11.16 19.09 11.64
CA GLY A 212 9.97 18.77 12.42
C GLY A 212 8.67 19.39 11.91
N ASN A 213 8.65 20.09 10.76
CA ASN A 213 7.40 20.51 10.12
C ASN A 213 6.71 19.35 9.39
N HIS A 214 6.64 18.19 10.05
CA HIS A 214 6.00 17.02 9.49
C HIS A 214 4.50 17.28 9.23
N ARG A 215 3.87 18.26 9.94
CA ARG A 215 2.44 18.61 9.87
C ARG A 215 2.04 20.00 10.44
N ALA A 216 2.60 21.12 10.01
CA ALA A 216 1.99 22.41 10.36
C ALA A 216 0.67 22.60 9.56
N ASP A 217 -0.41 22.06 10.12
CA ASP A 217 -1.81 22.00 9.65
C ASP A 217 -2.13 21.04 8.47
N TYR A 218 -3.13 20.17 8.71
CA TYR A 218 -3.61 19.11 7.81
C TYR A 218 -4.26 19.62 6.51
N GLU A 219 -4.39 20.93 6.35
CA GLU A 219 -5.09 21.52 5.19
C GLU A 219 -4.11 22.28 4.27
N SER A 220 -3.05 22.91 4.80
CA SER A 220 -2.20 23.83 4.03
C SER A 220 -0.75 23.37 3.71
N MET A 221 -0.23 22.27 4.26
CA MET A 221 1.22 21.96 4.17
C MET A 221 1.67 20.55 3.69
N PHE A 222 0.86 19.78 2.94
CA PHE A 222 1.41 18.60 2.24
C PHE A 222 2.45 19.03 1.19
N ALA A 223 3.59 18.34 1.15
CA ALA A 223 4.68 18.61 0.23
C ALA A 223 4.29 18.32 -1.24
N CYS A 224 3.41 17.33 -1.45
CA CYS A 224 2.91 16.99 -2.77
C CYS A 224 1.45 16.54 -2.72
N LYS A 225 0.63 16.95 -3.70
CA LYS A 225 -0.79 16.63 -3.75
C LYS A 225 -1.24 16.18 -5.14
N ASN A 226 -2.25 15.32 -5.21
CA ASN A 226 -2.96 14.96 -6.44
C ASN A 226 -2.01 14.37 -7.49
N VAL A 227 -1.36 13.25 -7.17
CA VAL A 227 -0.44 12.55 -8.06
C VAL A 227 -1.02 11.19 -8.42
N ALA A 228 -1.01 10.86 -9.71
CA ALA A 228 -1.41 9.54 -10.18
C ALA A 228 -0.23 8.83 -10.85
N ILE A 229 -0.01 7.56 -10.54
CA ILE A 229 0.85 6.66 -11.33
C ILE A 229 -0.06 5.55 -11.84
N ARG A 230 -0.31 5.54 -13.15
CA ARG A 230 -1.27 4.62 -13.75
C ARG A 230 -0.67 3.89 -14.95
N GLY A 231 -1.34 2.84 -15.39
CA GLY A 231 -1.10 2.23 -16.69
C GLY A 231 -0.99 0.72 -16.61
N LYS A 232 -0.30 0.12 -17.58
CA LYS A 232 -0.13 -1.34 -17.72
C LYS A 232 1.32 -1.72 -18.01
N GLY A 233 2.25 -0.80 -17.71
CA GLY A 233 3.70 -0.99 -17.84
C GLY A 233 4.34 -1.48 -16.54
N THR A 234 5.67 -1.39 -16.51
CA THR A 234 6.50 -1.86 -15.40
C THR A 234 7.40 -0.76 -14.89
N ILE A 235 7.49 -0.61 -13.57
CA ILE A 235 8.53 0.16 -12.89
C ILE A 235 9.46 -0.85 -12.22
N ALA A 236 10.74 -0.83 -12.57
CA ALA A 236 11.74 -1.76 -12.05
C ALA A 236 12.97 -1.00 -11.53
N SER A 237 13.69 -1.50 -10.52
CA SER A 237 14.96 -0.91 -10.08
C SER A 237 16.17 -1.82 -10.38
N GLY A 238 17.36 -1.44 -9.93
CA GLY A 238 18.58 -2.25 -10.02
C GLY A 238 18.62 -3.44 -9.05
N GLY A 239 17.56 -3.67 -8.28
CA GLY A 239 17.35 -4.84 -7.44
C GLY A 239 18.46 -5.12 -6.44
N ARG A 240 18.70 -6.41 -6.27
CA ARG A 240 19.74 -6.99 -5.41
C ARG A 240 21.13 -6.37 -5.66
N VAL A 241 21.48 -6.16 -6.93
CA VAL A 241 22.80 -5.64 -7.33
C VAL A 241 22.97 -4.19 -6.86
N LEU A 242 21.94 -3.36 -6.99
CA LEU A 242 21.98 -1.99 -6.46
C LEU A 242 22.13 -2.00 -4.93
N ALA A 243 21.36 -2.86 -4.24
CA ALA A 243 21.42 -3.01 -2.79
C ALA A 243 22.86 -3.36 -2.31
N GLU A 244 23.48 -4.37 -2.92
CA GLU A 244 24.83 -4.82 -2.59
C GLU A 244 25.89 -3.74 -2.86
N ARG A 245 25.77 -3.01 -3.98
CA ARG A 245 26.70 -1.92 -4.31
C ARG A 245 26.60 -0.76 -3.33
N ILE A 246 25.39 -0.40 -2.91
CA ILE A 246 25.18 0.61 -1.87
C ILE A 246 25.78 0.14 -0.55
N ILE A 247 25.46 -1.08 -0.11
CA ILE A 247 26.02 -1.65 1.14
C ILE A 247 27.55 -1.64 1.11
N ALA A 248 28.18 -2.04 0.01
CA ALA A 248 29.63 -2.02 -0.12
C ALA A 248 30.20 -0.60 -0.02
N SER A 249 29.60 0.37 -0.72
CA SER A 249 30.00 1.78 -0.66
C SER A 249 29.85 2.36 0.76
N GLU A 250 28.72 2.09 1.41
CA GLU A 250 28.43 2.59 2.75
C GLU A 250 29.28 1.92 3.82
N THR A 251 29.64 0.65 3.65
CA THR A 251 30.56 -0.04 4.56
C THR A 251 31.92 0.64 4.56
N GLU A 252 32.43 1.02 3.38
CA GLU A 252 33.68 1.78 3.28
C GLU A 252 33.54 3.18 3.86
N ASN A 253 32.44 3.90 3.54
CA ASN A 253 32.18 5.24 4.04
C ASN A 253 32.03 5.30 5.57
N LEU A 254 31.45 4.26 6.18
CA LEU A 254 31.14 4.18 7.60
C LEU A 254 32.19 3.40 8.40
N LYS A 255 33.30 2.96 7.80
CA LYS A 255 34.26 2.03 8.45
C LYS A 255 34.72 2.46 9.84
N ASP A 256 35.01 3.75 10.03
CA ASP A 256 35.47 4.28 11.32
C ASP A 256 34.33 4.33 12.35
N TYR A 257 33.12 4.68 11.91
CA TYR A 257 31.92 4.63 12.75
C TYR A 257 31.60 3.20 13.17
N LEU A 258 31.59 2.25 12.23
CA LEU A 258 31.36 0.83 12.50
C LEU A 258 32.39 0.26 13.47
N ALA A 259 33.67 0.60 13.29
CA ALA A 259 34.72 0.22 14.24
C ALA A 259 34.49 0.83 15.63
N SER A 260 34.01 2.07 15.71
CA SER A 260 33.75 2.77 16.97
C SER A 260 32.60 2.17 17.80
N LEU A 261 31.68 1.42 17.16
CA LEU A 261 30.56 0.77 17.86
C LEU A 261 31.03 -0.36 18.79
N GLY A 262 32.17 -0.99 18.51
CA GLY A 262 32.65 -2.14 19.27
C GLY A 262 31.58 -3.23 19.37
N ASP A 263 31.27 -3.67 20.59
CA ASP A 263 30.27 -4.72 20.83
C ASP A 263 28.82 -4.29 20.52
N LYS A 264 28.51 -2.99 20.43
CA LYS A 264 27.14 -2.52 20.12
C LYS A 264 26.66 -2.95 18.74
N ILE A 265 27.57 -3.24 17.81
CA ILE A 265 27.20 -3.76 16.48
C ILE A 265 26.46 -5.10 16.57
N LYS A 266 26.66 -5.87 17.66
CA LYS A 266 25.98 -7.14 17.92
C LYS A 266 24.49 -6.98 18.25
N GLU A 267 24.03 -5.75 18.51
CA GLU A 267 22.60 -5.45 18.63
C GLU A 267 21.89 -5.48 17.27
N CYS A 268 22.63 -5.34 16.16
CA CYS A 268 22.12 -5.55 14.81
C CYS A 268 22.17 -7.03 14.43
N GLU A 269 21.19 -7.49 13.66
CA GLU A 269 21.12 -8.89 13.21
C GLU A 269 22.31 -9.31 12.34
N LYS A 270 22.81 -8.38 11.52
CA LYS A 270 23.88 -8.62 10.56
C LYS A 270 24.86 -7.44 10.53
N PRO A 271 26.15 -7.66 10.25
CA PRO A 271 27.13 -6.58 10.10
C PRO A 271 26.74 -5.57 9.01
N GLU A 272 26.05 -6.03 7.97
CA GLU A 272 25.61 -5.21 6.84
C GLU A 272 24.36 -4.39 7.16
N THR A 273 23.69 -4.60 8.30
CA THR A 273 22.44 -3.90 8.66
C THR A 273 22.62 -2.39 8.63
N ILE A 274 23.63 -1.85 9.31
CA ILE A 274 23.85 -0.39 9.38
C ILE A 274 24.15 0.21 7.98
N PRO A 275 25.12 -0.30 7.20
CA PRO A 275 25.33 0.15 5.82
C PRO A 275 24.11 0.00 4.89
N ALA A 276 23.22 -0.96 5.18
CA ALA A 276 22.02 -1.19 4.39
C ALA A 276 20.89 -0.18 4.67
N ARG A 277 20.91 0.54 5.80
CA ARG A 277 19.86 1.49 6.26
C ARG A 277 19.81 2.83 5.51
N VAL A 278 20.24 2.83 4.26
CA VAL A 278 20.12 4.00 3.36
C VAL A 278 19.68 3.60 1.95
N ARG A 279 19.40 2.31 1.72
CA ARG A 279 19.02 1.81 0.39
C ARG A 279 17.73 2.48 -0.09
N PRO A 280 17.64 2.77 -1.39
CA PRO A 280 16.48 3.42 -1.99
C PRO A 280 15.28 2.48 -2.05
N ARG A 281 14.09 3.05 -2.01
CA ARG A 281 12.85 2.34 -2.34
C ARG A 281 12.63 2.36 -3.83
N LEU A 282 11.66 1.58 -4.29
CA LEU A 282 11.17 1.76 -5.66
C LEU A 282 10.38 3.08 -5.77
N ILE A 283 9.44 3.30 -4.85
CA ILE A 283 8.62 4.51 -4.76
C ILE A 283 8.64 5.00 -3.31
N ASN A 284 9.16 6.21 -3.08
CA ASN A 284 9.07 6.90 -1.79
C ASN A 284 8.04 8.03 -1.88
N MET A 285 7.06 8.00 -0.99
CA MET A 285 6.10 9.08 -0.76
C MET A 285 6.33 9.68 0.62
N SER A 286 6.44 11.00 0.69
CA SER A 286 6.72 11.70 1.94
C SER A 286 5.86 12.95 2.05
N ASN A 287 5.00 12.99 3.06
CA ASN A 287 4.07 14.10 3.29
C ASN A 287 3.22 14.40 2.04
N CYS A 288 2.59 13.36 1.49
CA CYS A 288 1.74 13.45 0.29
C CYS A 288 0.26 13.39 0.63
N LYS A 289 -0.58 13.99 -0.21
CA LYS A 289 -2.04 13.84 -0.14
C LYS A 289 -2.68 13.51 -1.48
N ASN A 290 -3.67 12.63 -1.48
CA ASN A 290 -4.40 12.20 -2.67
C ASN A 290 -3.45 11.63 -3.74
N VAL A 291 -2.94 10.43 -3.48
CA VAL A 291 -2.10 9.70 -4.44
C VAL A 291 -2.80 8.43 -4.89
N GLU A 292 -2.90 8.24 -6.20
CA GLU A 292 -3.44 7.02 -6.79
C GLU A 292 -2.36 6.23 -7.54
N LEU A 293 -2.30 4.93 -7.29
CA LEU A 293 -1.40 3.98 -7.92
C LEU A 293 -2.25 2.87 -8.58
N ALA A 294 -2.41 2.89 -9.92
CA ALA A 294 -3.33 1.99 -10.63
C ALA A 294 -2.71 1.14 -11.76
N GLY A 295 -2.81 -0.20 -11.68
CA GLY A 295 -2.54 -1.14 -12.78
C GLY A 295 -1.09 -1.47 -13.16
N VAL A 296 -0.09 -0.91 -12.45
CA VAL A 296 1.34 -1.04 -12.81
C VAL A 296 1.97 -2.28 -12.18
N THR A 297 2.96 -2.86 -12.85
CA THR A 297 3.83 -3.89 -12.26
C THR A 297 5.07 -3.24 -11.62
N LEU A 298 5.34 -3.54 -10.35
CA LEU A 298 6.55 -3.17 -9.63
C LEU A 298 7.52 -4.35 -9.57
N ARG A 299 8.79 -4.13 -9.92
CA ARG A 299 9.81 -5.17 -9.91
C ARG A 299 11.12 -4.74 -9.28
N ASP A 300 11.78 -5.69 -8.63
CA ASP A 300 13.22 -5.62 -8.36
C ASP A 300 13.65 -4.30 -7.68
N GLY A 301 12.88 -3.86 -6.68
CA GLY A 301 13.32 -2.79 -5.76
C GLY A 301 14.66 -3.15 -5.12
N ALA A 302 15.45 -2.16 -4.68
CA ALA A 302 16.67 -2.43 -3.91
C ALA A 302 16.40 -2.65 -2.40
N CYS A 303 15.14 -2.42 -2.00
CA CYS A 303 14.56 -2.51 -0.68
C CYS A 303 13.02 -2.52 -0.88
N TRP A 304 12.26 -1.92 0.06
CA TRP A 304 10.81 -1.74 0.01
C TRP A 304 10.34 -1.16 -1.32
N ASN A 305 9.22 -1.65 -1.84
CA ASN A 305 8.68 -1.17 -3.11
C ASN A 305 7.94 0.16 -2.91
N ILE A 306 6.86 0.20 -2.12
CA ILE A 306 6.09 1.43 -1.88
C ILE A 306 6.18 1.82 -0.41
N HIS A 307 6.80 2.95 -0.10
CA HIS A 307 6.88 3.46 1.27
C HIS A 307 6.18 4.81 1.40
N MET A 308 5.16 4.89 2.26
CA MET A 308 4.31 6.06 2.45
C MET A 308 4.53 6.64 3.85
N ILE A 309 5.27 7.75 3.93
CA ILE A 309 5.60 8.40 5.20
C ILE A 309 4.71 9.64 5.34
N TYR A 310 3.92 9.71 6.41
CA TYR A 310 3.05 10.86 6.71
C TYR A 310 2.07 11.24 5.59
N CYS A 311 1.60 10.25 4.83
CA CYS A 311 0.66 10.49 3.74
C CYS A 311 -0.79 10.50 4.24
N ASP A 312 -1.66 11.15 3.48
CA ASP A 312 -3.11 11.18 3.71
C ASP A 312 -3.82 10.83 2.39
N HIS A 313 -4.65 9.79 2.40
CA HIS A 313 -5.38 9.33 1.24
C HIS A 313 -4.47 8.82 0.11
N VAL A 314 -4.05 7.56 0.23
CA VAL A 314 -3.30 6.85 -0.82
C VAL A 314 -4.05 5.59 -1.23
N VAL A 315 -4.38 5.48 -2.52
CA VAL A 315 -5.15 4.35 -3.06
C VAL A 315 -4.30 3.59 -4.07
N THR A 316 -4.10 2.29 -3.82
CA THR A 316 -3.30 1.40 -4.68
C THR A 316 -4.18 0.26 -5.19
N HIS A 317 -4.31 0.08 -6.50
CA HIS A 317 -5.13 -1.01 -7.03
C HIS A 317 -4.65 -1.60 -8.34
N GLY A 318 -4.97 -2.87 -8.56
CA GLY A 318 -4.58 -3.59 -9.78
C GLY A 318 -3.08 -3.77 -9.95
N TYR A 319 -2.28 -3.61 -8.89
CA TYR A 319 -0.82 -3.70 -8.95
C TYR A 319 -0.33 -5.15 -8.86
N THR A 320 0.81 -5.40 -9.47
CA THR A 320 1.58 -6.64 -9.27
C THR A 320 2.95 -6.30 -8.68
N PHE A 321 3.29 -6.89 -7.54
CA PHE A 321 4.57 -6.69 -6.85
C PHE A 321 5.46 -7.91 -7.04
N TYR A 322 6.69 -7.71 -7.54
CA TYR A 322 7.66 -8.76 -7.74
C TYR A 322 9.04 -8.37 -7.18
N SER A 323 9.36 -8.85 -5.98
CA SER A 323 10.61 -8.56 -5.27
C SER A 323 11.15 -9.79 -4.55
N HIS A 324 10.77 -10.99 -4.97
CA HIS A 324 11.34 -12.23 -4.45
C HIS A 324 12.87 -12.23 -4.57
N GLY A 325 13.56 -12.64 -3.50
CA GLY A 325 15.03 -12.62 -3.44
C GLY A 325 15.65 -11.24 -3.15
N ILE A 326 14.85 -10.18 -3.02
CA ILE A 326 15.31 -8.86 -2.56
C ILE A 326 15.26 -8.82 -1.03
N TRP A 327 16.35 -8.36 -0.39
CA TRP A 327 16.37 -8.13 1.07
C TRP A 327 15.50 -6.94 1.43
N ASN A 328 14.61 -7.12 2.42
CA ASN A 328 13.58 -6.14 2.78
C ASN A 328 12.76 -5.78 1.54
N GLY A 329 12.36 -6.80 0.78
CA GLY A 329 11.64 -6.67 -0.48
C GLY A 329 10.14 -6.51 -0.27
N ASP A 330 9.73 -5.71 0.71
CA ASP A 330 8.34 -5.49 1.11
C ASP A 330 7.52 -4.89 -0.06
N GLY A 331 6.23 -5.20 -0.11
CA GLY A 331 5.33 -4.69 -1.15
C GLY A 331 4.85 -3.27 -0.88
N TRP A 332 4.11 -3.09 0.20
CA TRP A 332 3.36 -1.86 0.50
C TRP A 332 3.43 -1.48 1.98
N ASP A 333 4.03 -0.33 2.26
CA ASP A 333 4.48 0.09 3.60
C ASP A 333 3.87 1.46 4.03
N PRO A 334 2.62 1.51 4.52
CA PRO A 334 2.09 2.72 5.14
C PRO A 334 2.76 2.95 6.50
N ASP A 335 3.38 4.12 6.67
CA ASP A 335 4.21 4.49 7.82
C ASP A 335 3.80 5.86 8.36
N SER A 336 3.20 5.88 9.55
CA SER A 336 2.58 7.06 10.16
C SER A 336 1.61 7.79 9.21
N SER A 337 0.83 7.03 8.43
CA SER A 337 -0.04 7.54 7.36
C SER A 337 -1.54 7.33 7.64
N LEU A 338 -2.37 8.19 7.07
CA LEU A 338 -3.83 8.19 7.23
C LEU A 338 -4.51 7.75 5.93
N ASP A 339 -5.55 6.93 6.06
CA ASP A 339 -6.46 6.57 4.97
C ASP A 339 -5.74 5.94 3.76
N CYS A 340 -5.02 4.85 4.01
CA CYS A 340 -4.31 4.10 2.97
C CYS A 340 -5.12 2.86 2.55
N VAL A 341 -5.40 2.73 1.27
CA VAL A 341 -6.25 1.67 0.72
C VAL A 341 -5.49 0.89 -0.35
N ILE A 342 -5.52 -0.44 -0.27
CA ILE A 342 -4.96 -1.32 -1.30
C ILE A 342 -5.90 -2.46 -1.67
N PHE A 343 -6.13 -2.69 -2.96
CA PHE A 343 -6.98 -3.78 -3.43
C PHE A 343 -6.68 -4.32 -4.83
N ASP A 344 -7.22 -5.51 -5.16
CA ASP A 344 -7.02 -6.17 -6.46
C ASP A 344 -5.52 -6.32 -6.82
N CYS A 345 -4.68 -6.56 -5.80
CA CYS A 345 -3.23 -6.61 -5.95
C CYS A 345 -2.68 -8.03 -5.79
N VAL A 346 -1.60 -8.33 -6.52
CA VAL A 346 -0.90 -9.61 -6.44
C VAL A 346 0.52 -9.40 -5.93
N PHE A 347 0.92 -10.18 -4.93
CA PHE A 347 2.22 -10.10 -4.29
C PHE A 347 3.06 -11.35 -4.56
N ASN A 348 4.31 -11.12 -4.97
CA ASN A 348 5.39 -12.08 -4.98
C ASN A 348 6.63 -11.37 -4.40
N THR A 349 6.66 -11.26 -3.08
CA THR A 349 7.61 -10.41 -2.36
C THR A 349 8.72 -11.24 -1.71
N GLY A 350 9.86 -10.60 -1.47
CA GLY A 350 10.97 -11.19 -0.71
C GLY A 350 10.75 -11.13 0.80
N ASP A 351 9.79 -10.31 1.24
CA ASP A 351 9.47 -9.98 2.63
C ASP A 351 7.94 -9.77 2.77
N ASP A 352 7.48 -8.97 3.73
CA ASP A 352 6.09 -8.58 3.94
C ASP A 352 5.37 -8.16 2.63
N SER A 353 4.18 -8.73 2.36
CA SER A 353 3.36 -8.28 1.22
C SER A 353 2.80 -6.88 1.50
N VAL A 354 2.24 -6.71 2.70
CA VAL A 354 1.82 -5.42 3.26
C VAL A 354 2.45 -5.31 4.65
N SER A 355 3.14 -4.21 4.93
CA SER A 355 3.78 -3.95 6.23
C SER A 355 3.34 -2.62 6.81
N ILE A 356 2.41 -2.65 7.77
CA ILE A 356 1.84 -1.43 8.37
C ILE A 356 2.74 -0.96 9.52
N LYS A 357 3.27 0.25 9.42
CA LYS A 357 4.30 0.81 10.33
C LYS A 357 3.89 2.18 10.87
N SER A 358 4.59 2.68 11.88
CA SER A 358 4.45 4.03 12.44
C SER A 358 5.69 4.46 13.22
N GLY A 359 6.87 4.22 12.63
CA GLY A 359 8.15 4.61 13.21
C GLY A 359 8.67 3.69 14.34
N LYS A 360 9.93 3.93 14.72
CA LYS A 360 10.69 3.17 15.72
C LYS A 360 11.21 4.09 16.83
N ASN A 361 11.32 3.55 18.03
CA ASN A 361 11.78 4.22 19.25
C ASN A 361 13.03 5.10 19.16
N PRO A 362 13.24 6.00 20.15
CA PRO A 362 12.16 6.70 20.87
C PRO A 362 11.46 7.67 19.92
N GLN A 363 12.09 8.00 18.78
CA GLN A 363 11.62 8.94 17.78
C GLN A 363 10.18 8.69 17.34
N GLY A 364 9.78 7.45 17.06
CA GLY A 364 8.39 7.15 16.69
C GLY A 364 7.37 7.50 17.79
N ASN A 365 7.73 7.31 19.06
CA ASN A 365 6.90 7.72 20.20
C ASN A 365 6.90 9.25 20.38
N GLU A 366 7.99 9.94 20.05
CA GLU A 366 8.13 11.40 20.15
C GLU A 366 7.37 12.12 19.03
N VAL A 367 7.49 11.62 17.80
CA VAL A 367 6.70 12.03 16.63
C VAL A 367 5.22 11.81 16.91
N ASN A 368 4.87 10.65 17.49
CA ASN A 368 3.52 10.33 17.95
C ASN A 368 2.44 10.47 16.85
N ILE A 369 2.77 10.01 15.64
CA ILE A 369 1.82 9.95 14.54
C ILE A 369 1.50 8.48 14.25
N PRO A 370 0.26 8.03 14.49
CA PRO A 370 -0.14 6.67 14.19
C PRO A 370 -0.35 6.47 12.69
N THR A 371 -0.29 5.22 12.25
CA THR A 371 -0.95 4.82 11.00
C THR A 371 -2.39 4.44 11.28
N LYS A 372 -3.32 5.03 10.53
CA LYS A 372 -4.76 4.91 10.80
C LYS A 372 -5.59 4.79 9.53
N GLY A 373 -6.67 4.01 9.59
CA GLY A 373 -7.66 3.94 8.51
C GLY A 373 -7.16 3.12 7.33
N VAL A 374 -6.43 2.03 7.60
CA VAL A 374 -5.89 1.18 6.54
C VAL A 374 -6.93 0.16 6.10
N ARG A 375 -7.09 -0.01 4.78
CA ARG A 375 -7.99 -1.00 4.17
C ARG A 375 -7.23 -1.86 3.18
N VAL A 376 -7.26 -3.17 3.36
CA VAL A 376 -6.60 -4.15 2.47
C VAL A 376 -7.63 -5.18 2.02
N PHE A 377 -7.90 -5.29 0.72
CA PHE A 377 -8.91 -6.25 0.27
C PHE A 377 -8.72 -6.80 -1.13
N ASP A 378 -9.31 -7.96 -1.43
CA ASP A 378 -9.20 -8.62 -2.73
C ASP A 378 -7.74 -8.75 -3.20
N CYS A 379 -6.83 -9.02 -2.25
CA CYS A 379 -5.39 -9.14 -2.50
C CYS A 379 -4.96 -10.60 -2.42
N ARG A 380 -3.95 -10.96 -3.23
CA ARG A 380 -3.42 -12.31 -3.28
C ARG A 380 -1.91 -12.37 -3.09
N CYS A 381 -1.44 -13.20 -2.18
CA CYS A 381 -0.03 -13.53 -2.06
C CYS A 381 0.27 -14.85 -2.78
N THR A 382 1.30 -14.85 -3.62
CA THR A 382 1.86 -16.04 -4.27
C THR A 382 3.19 -16.47 -3.68
N MET A 383 3.83 -15.59 -2.90
CA MET A 383 5.06 -15.74 -2.12
C MET A 383 5.28 -14.44 -1.35
N GLY A 384 5.75 -14.51 -0.11
CA GLY A 384 6.02 -13.34 0.75
C GLY A 384 5.70 -13.64 2.21
N HIS A 385 5.86 -12.68 3.11
CA HIS A 385 5.53 -12.90 4.53
C HIS A 385 4.05 -12.73 4.86
N GLY A 386 3.26 -12.09 3.99
CA GLY A 386 1.82 -11.88 4.18
C GLY A 386 1.48 -10.46 4.59
N ILE A 387 0.41 -10.28 5.39
CA ILE A 387 0.00 -8.97 5.88
C ILE A 387 0.48 -8.82 7.32
N THR A 388 1.30 -7.81 7.57
CA THR A 388 1.92 -7.59 8.88
C THR A 388 1.67 -6.18 9.41
N ILE A 389 1.71 -6.07 10.74
CA ILE A 389 1.71 -4.81 11.47
C ILE A 389 2.95 -4.78 12.35
N GLY A 390 3.81 -3.78 12.14
CA GLY A 390 5.11 -3.64 12.78
C GLY A 390 6.26 -4.25 11.98
N SER A 391 7.45 -4.43 12.56
CA SER A 391 7.74 -4.24 13.98
C SER A 391 7.81 -2.78 14.43
N GLU A 392 7.98 -1.84 13.50
CA GLU A 392 8.10 -0.41 13.76
C GLU A 392 6.72 0.22 13.93
N MET A 393 6.13 0.10 15.12
CA MET A 393 4.77 0.56 15.44
C MET A 393 4.72 1.58 16.60
N SER A 394 5.83 2.28 16.84
CA SER A 394 6.02 3.14 18.02
C SER A 394 5.06 4.33 18.09
N GLY A 395 4.64 4.88 16.94
CA GLY A 395 3.65 5.96 16.86
C GLY A 395 2.20 5.48 17.04
N GLY A 396 1.98 4.16 17.06
CA GLY A 396 0.66 3.53 17.13
C GLY A 396 0.13 3.07 15.77
N VAL A 397 -0.68 2.01 15.77
CA VAL A 397 -1.46 1.57 14.59
C VAL A 397 -2.90 1.31 15.05
N GLU A 398 -3.86 1.92 14.39
CA GLU A 398 -5.29 1.73 14.70
C GLU A 398 -6.20 1.76 13.48
N ASP A 399 -7.41 1.22 13.61
CA ASP A 399 -8.44 1.18 12.54
C ASP A 399 -7.90 0.55 11.24
N VAL A 400 -7.60 -0.75 11.31
CA VAL A 400 -7.18 -1.55 10.16
C VAL A 400 -8.26 -2.58 9.84
N LYS A 401 -8.72 -2.61 8.58
CA LYS A 401 -9.66 -3.64 8.11
C LYS A 401 -9.08 -4.40 6.92
N ILE A 402 -9.20 -5.72 6.98
CA ILE A 402 -8.67 -6.63 5.97
C ILE A 402 -9.76 -7.63 5.60
N TRP A 403 -10.09 -7.75 4.31
CA TRP A 403 -11.09 -8.71 3.86
C TRP A 403 -10.85 -9.27 2.46
N ASP A 404 -11.48 -10.38 2.11
CA ASP A 404 -11.37 -10.99 0.77
C ASP A 404 -9.93 -11.26 0.32
N CYS A 405 -9.01 -11.51 1.25
CA CYS A 405 -7.60 -11.74 0.91
C CYS A 405 -7.29 -13.24 0.84
N ASP A 406 -6.50 -13.63 -0.16
CA ASP A 406 -5.90 -14.96 -0.27
C ASP A 406 -4.39 -14.85 0.00
N MET A 407 -4.00 -15.19 1.23
CA MET A 407 -2.62 -15.16 1.68
C MET A 407 -2.06 -16.57 1.89
N GLU A 408 -2.67 -17.62 1.31
CA GLU A 408 -2.31 -19.02 1.54
C GLU A 408 -0.82 -19.32 1.36
N ALA A 409 -0.16 -18.67 0.39
CA ALA A 409 1.27 -18.86 0.11
C ALA A 409 2.20 -17.97 0.95
N ALA A 410 1.69 -17.31 1.99
CA ALA A 410 2.51 -16.47 2.86
C ALA A 410 3.34 -17.29 3.87
N LEU A 411 4.48 -16.75 4.29
CA LEU A 411 5.36 -17.34 5.31
C LEU A 411 4.84 -17.06 6.73
N CYS A 412 4.46 -15.83 7.05
CA CYS A 412 3.94 -15.45 8.37
C CYS A 412 2.41 -15.54 8.41
N GLY A 413 1.72 -15.19 7.32
CA GLY A 413 0.27 -15.12 7.25
C GLY A 413 -0.24 -13.74 7.66
N PHE A 414 -1.06 -13.65 8.71
CA PHE A 414 -1.37 -12.39 9.36
C PHE A 414 -0.52 -12.25 10.62
N GLU A 415 0.28 -11.18 10.75
CA GLU A 415 1.22 -11.03 11.86
C GLU A 415 1.18 -9.63 12.50
N ILE A 416 1.01 -9.56 13.81
CA ILE A 416 1.29 -8.35 14.61
C ILE A 416 2.58 -8.60 15.40
N LYS A 417 3.59 -7.78 15.13
CA LYS A 417 4.95 -7.93 15.66
C LYS A 417 5.47 -6.64 16.28
N GLY A 418 6.27 -6.77 17.33
CA GLY A 418 6.97 -5.64 17.95
C GLY A 418 8.01 -6.12 18.95
N THR A 419 9.06 -5.34 19.20
CA THR A 419 10.00 -5.64 20.29
C THR A 419 9.51 -5.01 21.59
N ALA A 420 9.95 -5.52 22.74
CA ALA A 420 9.65 -4.92 24.04
C ALA A 420 10.11 -3.46 24.15
N LYS A 421 11.03 -3.00 23.30
CA LYS A 421 11.47 -1.61 23.28
C LYS A 421 10.46 -0.66 22.63
N ARG A 422 9.52 -1.14 21.78
CA ARG A 422 8.72 -0.34 20.81
C ARG A 422 7.80 0.73 21.40
N GLY A 423 7.32 0.60 22.63
CA GLY A 423 6.21 1.44 23.09
C GLY A 423 5.02 1.37 22.14
N GLY A 424 4.26 2.46 22.05
CA GLY A 424 3.10 2.55 21.16
C GLY A 424 2.02 1.49 21.41
N TYR A 425 1.18 1.27 20.40
CA TYR A 425 0.06 0.33 20.46
C TYR A 425 -0.30 -0.21 19.07
N VAL A 426 -0.98 -1.35 19.04
CA VAL A 426 -1.76 -1.83 17.90
C VAL A 426 -3.16 -2.16 18.40
N LYS A 427 -4.20 -1.53 17.84
CA LYS A 427 -5.59 -1.76 18.24
C LYS A 427 -6.60 -1.60 17.11
N GLU A 428 -7.84 -2.03 17.34
CA GLU A 428 -8.95 -1.86 16.40
C GLU A 428 -8.65 -2.50 15.04
N ILE A 429 -8.26 -3.78 15.10
CA ILE A 429 -7.86 -4.58 13.94
C ILE A 429 -8.97 -5.57 13.61
N HIS A 430 -9.46 -5.53 12.38
CA HIS A 430 -10.57 -6.37 11.93
C HIS A 430 -10.18 -7.12 10.66
N VAL A 431 -10.05 -8.45 10.77
CA VAL A 431 -9.71 -9.33 9.65
C VAL A 431 -10.85 -10.31 9.43
N TYR A 432 -11.39 -10.36 8.22
CA TYR A 432 -12.53 -11.22 7.93
C TYR A 432 -12.56 -11.77 6.50
N ASP A 433 -13.37 -12.80 6.25
CA ASP A 433 -13.62 -13.35 4.91
C ASP A 433 -12.35 -13.65 4.10
N SER A 434 -11.31 -14.19 4.75
CA SER A 434 -9.97 -14.32 4.15
C SER A 434 -9.32 -15.67 4.44
N VAL A 435 -8.32 -16.01 3.63
CA VAL A 435 -7.50 -17.22 3.77
C VAL A 435 -6.09 -16.83 4.20
N PHE A 436 -5.60 -17.44 5.28
CA PHE A 436 -4.24 -17.25 5.78
C PHE A 436 -3.62 -18.59 6.21
N PRO A 437 -2.28 -18.71 6.22
CA PRO A 437 -1.58 -19.78 6.90
C PRO A 437 -1.91 -19.86 8.38
N ARG A 438 -1.85 -18.70 9.04
CA ARG A 438 -1.97 -18.53 10.48
C ARG A 438 -2.18 -17.08 10.88
N VAL A 439 -2.57 -16.88 12.13
CA VAL A 439 -2.59 -15.59 12.83
C VAL A 439 -1.52 -15.59 13.93
N LEU A 440 -0.60 -14.62 13.88
CA LEU A 440 0.48 -14.40 14.83
C LEU A 440 0.32 -13.05 15.53
N MET A 441 0.44 -13.03 16.85
CA MET A 441 0.56 -11.79 17.63
C MET A 441 1.62 -11.99 18.70
N HIS A 442 2.80 -11.40 18.56
CA HIS A 442 3.94 -11.75 19.40
C HIS A 442 5.07 -10.71 19.46
N SER A 443 5.95 -10.90 20.45
CA SER A 443 7.21 -10.17 20.52
C SER A 443 8.25 -10.78 19.58
N VAL A 444 8.98 -9.94 18.84
CA VAL A 444 10.11 -10.37 18.01
C VAL A 444 11.45 -9.98 18.63
N GLY A 445 12.51 -10.72 18.29
CA GLY A 445 13.87 -10.51 18.81
C GLY A 445 14.83 -9.82 17.84
N TYR A 446 14.30 -9.25 16.76
CA TYR A 446 15.04 -8.67 15.65
C TYR A 446 14.68 -7.17 15.51
N ASN A 447 15.50 -6.39 14.82
CA ASN A 447 15.41 -4.92 14.77
C ASN A 447 15.27 -4.27 16.18
N ASP A 448 15.93 -4.84 17.20
CA ASP A 448 15.83 -4.40 18.60
C ASP A 448 16.94 -3.42 19.02
N ASP A 449 17.74 -2.93 18.08
CA ASP A 449 18.76 -1.92 18.35
C ASP A 449 18.17 -0.55 18.71
N GLY A 450 18.97 0.27 19.39
CA GLY A 450 18.63 1.64 19.75
C GLY A 450 18.03 1.80 21.16
N ILE A 451 17.71 3.05 21.48
CA ILE A 451 17.13 3.43 22.78
C ILE A 451 15.68 2.97 22.84
N ALA A 452 15.27 2.38 23.97
CA ALA A 452 13.89 1.96 24.18
C ALA A 452 12.93 3.16 24.20
N GLY A 453 11.70 2.93 23.76
CA GLY A 453 10.59 3.84 23.98
C GLY A 453 10.22 3.94 25.47
N PRO A 454 9.20 4.74 25.79
CA PRO A 454 8.81 5.01 27.18
C PRO A 454 8.25 3.77 27.90
N ASP A 455 7.69 2.80 27.16
CA ASP A 455 7.17 1.55 27.72
C ASP A 455 7.21 0.37 26.72
N GLN A 456 6.78 -0.83 27.13
CA GLN A 456 6.50 -1.96 26.24
C GLN A 456 5.23 -1.71 25.40
N PRO A 457 5.05 -2.37 24.25
CA PRO A 457 3.87 -2.18 23.41
C PRO A 457 2.58 -2.75 24.01
N TYR A 458 1.44 -2.32 23.45
CA TYR A 458 0.12 -2.88 23.75
C TYR A 458 -0.56 -3.38 22.47
N PHE A 459 -1.01 -4.64 22.46
CA PHE A 459 -1.81 -5.20 21.37
C PHE A 459 -3.22 -5.54 21.89
N THR A 460 -4.25 -4.95 21.30
CA THR A 460 -5.61 -5.13 21.80
C THR A 460 -6.70 -4.94 20.75
N ASP A 461 -7.97 -5.23 21.08
CA ASP A 461 -9.14 -4.97 20.22
C ASP A 461 -8.98 -5.53 18.80
N CYS A 462 -8.73 -6.83 18.71
CA CYS A 462 -8.54 -7.53 17.44
C CYS A 462 -9.67 -8.55 17.20
N THR A 463 -10.27 -8.54 16.01
CA THR A 463 -11.29 -9.51 15.62
C THR A 463 -10.91 -10.25 14.34
N PHE A 464 -11.04 -11.56 14.38
CA PHE A 464 -10.79 -12.49 13.27
C PHE A 464 -12.08 -13.27 13.01
N ASP A 465 -12.69 -13.09 11.85
CA ASP A 465 -14.04 -13.58 11.57
C ASP A 465 -14.14 -14.27 10.22
N ASN A 466 -14.75 -15.47 10.16
CA ASN A 466 -14.88 -16.24 8.92
C ASN A 466 -13.56 -16.41 8.16
N LEU A 467 -12.50 -16.82 8.87
CA LEU A 467 -11.20 -17.10 8.25
C LEU A 467 -11.02 -18.58 7.98
N ARG A 468 -10.30 -18.89 6.89
CA ARG A 468 -9.67 -20.20 6.72
C ARG A 468 -8.19 -20.10 7.08
N LEU A 469 -7.78 -20.84 8.12
CA LEU A 469 -6.40 -20.94 8.57
C LEU A 469 -5.81 -22.28 8.12
N THR A 470 -4.95 -22.27 7.11
CA THR A 470 -4.49 -23.51 6.45
C THR A 470 -3.55 -24.34 7.33
N GLY A 471 -2.93 -23.75 8.36
CA GLY A 471 -1.96 -24.43 9.22
C GLY A 471 -0.67 -24.81 8.51
N THR A 472 -0.45 -24.30 7.29
CA THR A 472 0.75 -24.53 6.50
C THR A 472 1.21 -23.24 5.84
N TYR A 473 2.53 -23.01 5.83
CA TYR A 473 3.14 -21.84 5.21
C TYR A 473 4.19 -22.25 4.19
N GLN A 474 4.52 -21.32 3.29
CA GLN A 474 5.59 -21.48 2.31
C GLN A 474 6.85 -20.71 2.75
N ASP A 475 8.01 -21.35 2.73
CA ASP A 475 9.29 -20.69 3.01
C ASP A 475 9.87 -19.96 1.77
N HIS A 476 11.04 -19.35 1.93
CA HIS A 476 11.72 -18.62 0.87
C HIS A 476 12.17 -19.52 -0.31
N GLU A 477 12.32 -20.82 -0.07
CA GLU A 477 12.66 -21.84 -1.06
C GLU A 477 11.42 -22.48 -1.71
N ALA A 478 10.23 -21.92 -1.44
CA ALA A 478 8.94 -22.40 -1.89
C ALA A 478 8.51 -23.77 -1.33
N ALA A 479 9.16 -24.25 -0.26
CA ALA A 479 8.79 -25.47 0.44
C ALA A 479 7.67 -25.22 1.47
N TRP A 480 6.80 -26.23 1.64
CA TRP A 480 5.66 -26.16 2.54
C TRP A 480 5.97 -26.77 3.90
N HIS A 481 5.56 -26.07 4.97
CA HIS A 481 5.79 -26.47 6.35
C HIS A 481 4.50 -26.35 7.16
N GLU A 482 4.32 -27.26 8.11
CA GLU A 482 3.24 -27.18 9.10
C GLU A 482 3.53 -26.09 10.16
N CYS A 483 2.48 -25.44 10.65
CA CYS A 483 2.56 -24.45 11.72
C CYS A 483 1.32 -24.43 12.62
N ASN A 484 1.44 -23.78 13.78
CA ASN A 484 0.28 -23.40 14.56
C ASN A 484 -0.59 -22.44 13.75
N ALA A 485 -1.90 -22.69 13.71
CA ALA A 485 -2.85 -21.85 13.00
C ALA A 485 -3.12 -20.53 13.75
N ILE A 486 -3.09 -20.55 15.09
CA ILE A 486 -3.22 -19.36 15.93
C ILE A 486 -2.10 -19.36 16.98
N GLU A 487 -1.31 -18.30 17.04
CA GLU A 487 -0.28 -18.11 18.04
C GLU A 487 -0.31 -16.69 18.61
N LEU A 488 -0.70 -16.57 19.87
CA LEU A 488 -0.75 -15.32 20.61
C LEU A 488 0.20 -15.40 21.81
N CYS A 489 1.14 -14.47 21.89
CA CYS A 489 2.10 -14.37 22.98
C CYS A 489 2.35 -12.91 23.36
N GLY A 490 1.71 -12.44 24.44
CA GLY A 490 1.93 -11.09 24.94
C GLY A 490 3.31 -10.87 25.57
N PHE A 491 3.58 -9.63 25.97
CA PHE A 491 4.86 -9.25 26.55
C PHE A 491 4.98 -9.69 28.03
N ASP A 492 6.19 -9.70 28.56
CA ASP A 492 6.49 -10.21 29.91
C ASP A 492 6.17 -9.22 31.03
N LYS A 493 6.05 -7.92 30.74
CA LYS A 493 5.68 -6.92 31.73
C LYS A 493 4.18 -7.00 32.04
N PRO A 494 3.79 -7.09 33.33
CA PRO A 494 2.37 -7.04 33.72
C PRO A 494 1.66 -5.81 33.14
N GLY A 495 0.47 -6.01 32.57
CA GLY A 495 -0.29 -4.97 31.89
C GLY A 495 -0.08 -4.92 30.37
N HIS A 496 0.93 -5.63 29.85
CA HIS A 496 1.24 -5.73 28.41
C HIS A 496 0.89 -7.11 27.84
N GLU A 497 -0.05 -7.80 28.47
CA GLU A 497 -0.73 -8.95 27.88
C GLU A 497 -1.44 -8.52 26.60
N ILE A 498 -1.58 -9.43 25.63
CA ILE A 498 -2.49 -9.20 24.50
C ILE A 498 -3.93 -9.26 25.03
N LYS A 499 -4.77 -8.25 24.75
CA LYS A 499 -6.12 -8.15 25.35
C LYS A 499 -7.24 -8.06 24.32
N ARG A 500 -8.42 -8.60 24.65
CA ARG A 500 -9.66 -8.41 23.86
C ARG A 500 -9.50 -8.87 22.41
N VAL A 501 -9.20 -10.15 22.24
CA VAL A 501 -9.06 -10.78 20.93
C VAL A 501 -10.21 -11.76 20.71
N LYS A 502 -10.92 -11.64 19.59
CA LYS A 502 -12.06 -12.50 19.26
C LYS A 502 -11.80 -13.25 17.96
N PHE A 503 -11.95 -14.56 17.99
CA PHE A 503 -12.02 -15.42 16.82
C PHE A 503 -13.44 -15.97 16.66
N SER A 504 -13.98 -15.92 15.44
CA SER A 504 -15.32 -16.44 15.13
C SER A 504 -15.35 -17.07 13.74
N ASP A 505 -16.10 -18.16 13.59
CA ASP A 505 -16.29 -18.87 12.32
C ASP A 505 -14.95 -19.30 11.64
N ILE A 506 -14.00 -19.81 12.42
CA ILE A 506 -12.68 -20.20 11.91
C ILE A 506 -12.68 -21.63 11.40
N ARG A 507 -12.20 -21.82 10.16
CA ARG A 507 -12.00 -23.14 9.54
C ARG A 507 -10.51 -23.46 9.47
N PHE A 508 -10.12 -24.67 9.85
CA PHE A 508 -8.73 -25.10 9.83
C PHE A 508 -8.45 -26.07 8.68
N GLY A 509 -7.25 -25.98 8.11
CA GLY A 509 -6.84 -26.79 6.97
C GLY A 509 -7.24 -26.18 5.62
N LYS A 510 -6.84 -26.86 4.54
CA LYS A 510 -7.12 -26.40 3.17
C LYS A 510 -8.57 -26.68 2.78
N GLU A 511 -9.05 -25.96 1.78
CA GLU A 511 -10.39 -26.18 1.20
C GLU A 511 -10.58 -27.66 0.83
N GLY A 512 -11.62 -28.30 1.36
CA GLY A 512 -11.90 -29.72 1.13
C GLY A 512 -11.02 -30.71 1.90
N ALA A 513 -10.11 -30.23 2.75
CA ALA A 513 -9.21 -31.03 3.59
C ALA A 513 -9.08 -30.40 4.98
N ASP A 514 -10.20 -30.32 5.70
CA ASP A 514 -10.24 -29.72 7.03
C ASP A 514 -9.39 -30.54 8.03
N THR A 515 -8.67 -29.85 8.92
CA THR A 515 -7.77 -30.44 9.91
C THR A 515 -8.09 -29.98 11.33
N ALA A 516 -7.43 -30.58 12.34
CA ALA A 516 -7.42 -30.02 13.68
C ALA A 516 -6.48 -28.80 13.72
N GLY A 517 -7.00 -27.62 14.05
CA GLY A 517 -6.17 -26.43 14.24
C GLY A 517 -5.31 -26.51 15.51
N HIS A 518 -4.02 -26.20 15.39
CA HIS A 518 -3.13 -26.05 16.54
C HIS A 518 -3.10 -24.60 17.02
N ILE A 519 -3.35 -24.38 18.31
CA ILE A 519 -3.52 -23.06 18.92
C ILE A 519 -2.58 -22.92 20.12
N SER A 520 -1.85 -21.80 20.20
CA SER A 520 -1.03 -21.41 21.35
C SER A 520 -1.42 -20.02 21.83
N ILE A 521 -1.79 -19.90 23.11
CA ILE A 521 -2.18 -18.62 23.72
C ILE A 521 -1.41 -18.48 25.04
N LYS A 522 -0.59 -17.43 25.16
CA LYS A 522 0.24 -17.13 26.33
C LYS A 522 0.21 -15.64 26.62
N ARG A 523 0.16 -15.27 27.91
CA ARG A 523 0.17 -13.86 28.34
C ARG A 523 -0.89 -13.04 27.60
N CYS A 524 -2.11 -13.55 27.63
CA CYS A 524 -3.27 -12.94 27.00
C CYS A 524 -4.41 -12.82 28.01
N GLU A 525 -5.26 -11.81 27.84
CA GLU A 525 -6.48 -11.58 28.60
C GLU A 525 -7.66 -11.40 27.64
N ASP A 526 -8.86 -11.84 28.04
CA ASP A 526 -10.08 -11.68 27.24
C ASP A 526 -9.98 -12.19 25.79
N VAL A 527 -9.44 -13.41 25.62
CA VAL A 527 -9.44 -14.10 24.32
C VAL A 527 -10.67 -14.99 24.20
N SER A 528 -11.46 -14.78 23.14
CA SER A 528 -12.67 -15.56 22.84
C SER A 528 -12.46 -16.38 21.57
N LEU A 529 -12.72 -17.68 21.65
CA LEU A 529 -12.67 -18.62 20.52
C LEU A 529 -14.06 -19.22 20.30
N ASN A 530 -14.77 -18.75 19.27
CA ASN A 530 -16.11 -19.25 18.90
C ASN A 530 -16.05 -19.84 17.49
N PHE A 531 -15.49 -21.04 17.35
CA PHE A 531 -15.31 -21.70 16.04
C PHE A 531 -16.58 -22.33 15.50
#